data_AF-R6T7N8-F1
#
_entry.id   AF-R6T7N8-F1
#
_cell.length_a   1.000
_cell.length_b   1.000
_cell.length_c   1.000
_cell.angle_alpha   90.00
_cell.angle_beta   90.00
_cell.angle_gamma   90.00
#
_symmetry.space_group_name_H-M   'P 1'
#
loop_
_entity.id
_entity.type
_entity.pdbx_description
1 polymer ?
#
loop_
_entity_poly.entity_id
_entity_poly.type
_entity_poly.pdbx_seq_one_letter_code
_entity_poly.pdbx_strand_id
1 'polypeptide(L)'
;MAHKKSFVLYFDDFPCVEQLPSDQRGELLSLLFRYAIAEDREPTEPMALADQVPGLTEQTRMAFQFIAKTIRRDTVHWKEKERRYQEAARNRMAAQSDGQGTRRREKPPEKNDNSWMRKYVMDLRNDAARENGDGGPEAWPGI
;
A
#
# COMPACT_ATOMS: atom_id res chain seq x y z
N MET A 1 1.47 -16.49 -9.98
CA MET A 1 2.25 -15.62 -9.08
C MET A 1 1.31 -14.53 -8.58
N ALA A 2 1.42 -14.06 -7.34
CA ALA A 2 0.61 -12.91 -6.94
C ALA A 2 1.14 -11.66 -7.65
N HIS A 3 0.26 -10.72 -7.94
CA HIS A 3 0.61 -9.43 -8.52
C HIS A 3 0.53 -8.35 -7.45
N LYS A 4 1.47 -7.42 -7.45
CA LYS A 4 1.41 -6.26 -6.57
C LYS A 4 0.19 -5.40 -6.96
N LYS A 5 -0.69 -5.10 -6.00
CA LYS A 5 -1.97 -4.40 -6.25
C LYS A 5 -1.89 -2.87 -6.08
N SER A 6 -0.82 -2.37 -5.47
CA SER A 6 -0.68 -0.95 -5.15
C SER A 6 0.78 -0.52 -5.10
N PHE A 7 1.01 0.77 -5.26
CA PHE A 7 2.24 1.44 -4.87
C PHE A 7 1.87 2.61 -3.95
N VAL A 8 2.87 3.20 -3.30
CA VAL A 8 2.69 4.29 -2.35
C VAL A 8 3.43 5.51 -2.88
N LEU A 9 2.77 6.68 -2.77
CA LEU A 9 3.40 7.98 -2.89
C LEU A 9 3.58 8.54 -1.48
N TYR A 10 4.74 9.12 -1.22
CA TYR A 10 5.08 9.67 0.08
C TYR A 10 4.82 11.17 0.10
N PHE A 11 4.57 11.74 1.29
CA PHE A 11 4.40 13.19 1.42
C PHE A 11 5.64 13.96 0.98
N ASP A 12 6.83 13.37 1.13
CA ASP A 12 8.09 13.94 0.66
C ASP A 12 8.16 14.07 -0.87
N ASP A 13 7.30 13.34 -1.62
CA ASP A 13 7.17 13.50 -3.07
C ASP A 13 6.31 14.72 -3.44
N PHE A 14 5.44 15.20 -2.54
CA PHE A 14 4.50 16.27 -2.86
C PHE A 14 5.14 17.60 -3.30
N PRO A 15 6.20 18.11 -2.64
CA PRO A 15 6.82 19.36 -3.03
C PRO A 15 7.33 19.37 -4.47
N CYS A 16 7.79 18.23 -5.00
CA CYS A 16 8.27 18.15 -6.38
C CYS A 16 7.11 18.06 -7.38
N VAL A 17 5.99 17.43 -6.98
CA VAL A 17 4.77 17.34 -7.80
C VAL A 17 4.04 18.70 -7.86
N GLU A 18 3.98 19.42 -6.75
CA GLU A 18 3.28 20.71 -6.65
C GLU A 18 3.90 21.78 -7.57
N GLN A 19 5.20 21.75 -7.78
CA GLN A 19 5.89 22.69 -8.67
C GLN A 19 5.58 22.45 -10.16
N LEU A 20 5.00 21.30 -10.51
CA LEU A 20 4.65 21.00 -11.89
C LEU A 20 3.37 21.71 -12.33
N PRO A 21 3.28 22.13 -13.60
CA PRO A 21 2.03 22.54 -14.24
C PRO A 21 0.92 21.49 -14.08
N SER A 22 -0.35 21.90 -14.04
CA SER A 22 -1.48 21.01 -13.76
C SER A 22 -1.60 19.84 -14.75
N ASP A 23 -1.33 20.11 -16.02
CA ASP A 23 -1.23 19.15 -17.11
C ASP A 23 -0.10 18.13 -16.85
N GLN A 24 1.07 18.60 -16.45
CA GLN A 24 2.23 17.76 -16.14
C GLN A 24 2.02 16.87 -14.91
N ARG A 25 1.24 17.32 -13.92
CA ARG A 25 0.89 16.49 -12.75
C ARG A 25 0.09 15.24 -13.16
N GLY A 26 -0.84 15.40 -14.11
CA GLY A 26 -1.62 14.29 -14.66
C GLY A 26 -0.78 13.31 -15.47
N GLU A 27 0.13 13.83 -16.29
CA GLU A 27 1.08 13.01 -17.05
C GLU A 27 2.02 12.23 -16.13
N LEU A 28 2.57 12.88 -15.10
CA LEU A 28 3.40 12.24 -14.09
C LEU A 28 2.65 11.08 -13.42
N LEU A 29 1.43 11.31 -12.95
CA LEU A 29 0.64 10.29 -12.27
C LEU A 29 0.39 9.08 -13.18
N SER A 30 0.00 9.34 -14.43
CA SER A 30 -0.25 8.28 -15.44
C SER A 30 1.01 7.48 -15.73
N LEU A 31 2.16 8.15 -15.83
CA LEU A 31 3.46 7.52 -16.07
C LEU A 31 3.90 6.66 -14.88
N LEU A 32 3.66 7.09 -13.64
CA LEU A 32 3.94 6.31 -12.43
C LEU A 32 3.11 5.03 -12.35
N PHE A 33 1.82 5.08 -12.73
CA PHE A 33 0.99 3.86 -12.83
C PHE A 33 1.52 2.89 -13.87
N ARG A 34 1.85 3.39 -15.08
CA ARG A 34 2.43 2.57 -16.15
C ARG A 34 3.74 1.92 -15.69
N TYR A 35 4.59 2.69 -15.02
CA TYR A 35 5.84 2.21 -14.45
C TYR A 35 5.62 1.12 -13.38
N ALA A 36 4.74 1.36 -12.42
CA ALA A 36 4.46 0.40 -11.35
C ALA A 36 3.92 -0.94 -11.88
N ILE A 37 3.05 -0.90 -12.91
CA ILE A 37 2.54 -2.10 -13.58
C ILE A 37 3.66 -2.83 -14.34
N ALA A 38 4.53 -2.10 -15.02
CA ALA A 38 5.66 -2.68 -15.75
C ALA A 38 6.65 -3.35 -14.77
N GLU A 39 7.07 -2.64 -13.72
CA GLU A 39 8.02 -3.11 -12.71
C GLU A 39 7.54 -4.33 -11.91
N ASP A 40 6.22 -4.46 -11.69
CA ASP A 40 5.63 -5.67 -11.10
C ASP A 40 5.88 -6.89 -11.99
N ARG A 41 5.69 -6.74 -13.31
CA ARG A 41 5.89 -7.80 -14.29
C ARG A 41 7.37 -8.11 -14.46
N GLU A 42 8.14 -7.13 -14.90
CA GLU A 42 9.56 -7.25 -15.21
C GLU A 42 10.33 -5.98 -14.81
N PRO A 43 11.57 -6.10 -14.30
CA PRO A 43 12.40 -4.93 -14.01
C PRO A 43 12.50 -4.02 -15.22
N THR A 44 12.04 -2.78 -15.07
CA THR A 44 11.93 -1.82 -16.16
C THR A 44 12.73 -0.57 -15.84
N GLU A 45 13.48 -0.07 -16.82
CA GLU A 45 14.18 1.20 -16.65
C GLU A 45 13.19 2.37 -16.78
N PRO A 46 13.04 3.24 -15.76
CA PRO A 46 12.02 4.28 -15.75
C PRO A 46 12.07 5.17 -16.99
N MET A 47 13.26 5.62 -17.39
CA MET A 47 13.40 6.59 -18.47
C MET A 47 12.99 6.07 -19.84
N ALA A 48 13.09 4.76 -20.08
CA ALA A 48 12.59 4.15 -21.30
C ALA A 48 11.07 4.33 -21.47
N LEU A 49 10.31 4.44 -20.37
CA LEU A 49 8.88 4.76 -20.39
C LEU A 49 8.62 6.25 -20.57
N ALA A 50 9.42 7.11 -19.92
CA ALA A 50 9.30 8.56 -20.06
C ALA A 50 9.57 9.04 -21.49
N ASP A 51 10.48 8.38 -22.21
CA ASP A 51 10.81 8.71 -23.61
C ASP A 51 9.66 8.42 -24.58
N GLN A 52 8.71 7.58 -24.18
CA GLN A 52 7.50 7.28 -24.98
C GLN A 52 6.37 8.30 -24.78
N VAL A 53 6.52 9.25 -23.84
CA VAL A 53 5.51 10.26 -23.55
C VAL A 53 5.90 11.59 -24.20
N PRO A 54 5.23 12.01 -25.29
CA PRO A 54 5.49 13.31 -25.90
C PRO A 54 5.04 14.44 -24.96
N GLY A 55 5.76 15.56 -24.97
CA GLY A 55 5.39 16.74 -24.18
C GLY A 55 5.71 16.67 -22.68
N LEU A 56 6.42 15.63 -22.22
CA LEU A 56 6.91 15.55 -20.85
C LEU A 56 8.04 16.56 -20.63
N THR A 57 7.86 17.50 -19.71
CA THR A 57 8.90 18.50 -19.39
C THR A 57 10.06 17.86 -18.63
N GLU A 58 11.22 18.52 -18.63
CA GLU A 58 12.40 18.04 -17.91
C GLU A 58 12.16 17.93 -16.40
N GLN A 59 11.40 18.87 -15.81
CA GLN A 59 11.02 18.82 -14.41
C GLN A 59 10.15 17.60 -14.10
N THR A 60 9.19 17.28 -14.97
CA THR A 60 8.36 16.08 -14.84
C THR A 60 9.19 14.81 -14.99
N ARG A 61 10.17 14.78 -15.91
CA ARG A 61 11.12 13.67 -16.08
C ARG A 61 11.92 13.43 -14.80
N MET A 62 12.45 14.49 -14.19
CA MET A 62 13.20 14.40 -12.93
C MET A 62 12.32 13.94 -11.77
N ALA A 63 11.13 14.52 -11.60
CA ALA A 63 10.18 14.11 -10.57
C ALA A 63 9.80 12.63 -10.73
N PHE A 64 9.53 12.21 -11.96
CA PHE A 64 9.25 10.82 -12.28
C PHE A 64 10.42 9.89 -11.92
N GLN A 65 11.66 10.22 -12.29
CA GLN A 65 12.82 9.40 -11.92
C GLN A 65 12.98 9.26 -10.41
N PHE A 66 12.74 10.33 -9.66
CA PHE A 66 12.84 10.33 -8.21
C PHE A 66 11.81 9.37 -7.60
N ILE A 67 10.53 9.55 -7.94
CA ILE A 67 9.43 8.74 -7.39
C ILE A 67 9.50 7.29 -7.89
N ALA A 68 9.93 7.06 -9.13
CA ALA A 68 10.10 5.72 -9.69
C ALA A 68 11.13 4.89 -8.90
N LYS A 69 12.20 5.51 -8.37
CA LYS A 69 13.17 4.80 -7.51
C LYS A 69 12.52 4.28 -6.23
N THR A 70 11.64 5.06 -5.61
CA THR A 70 10.88 4.66 -4.42
C THR A 70 9.94 3.50 -4.75
N ILE A 71 9.22 3.57 -5.87
CA ILE A 71 8.36 2.48 -6.35
C ILE A 71 9.16 1.19 -6.58
N ARG A 72 10.31 1.28 -7.27
CA ARG A 72 11.20 0.14 -7.53
C ARG A 72 11.66 -0.54 -6.23
N ARG A 73 12.18 0.26 -5.30
CA ARG A 73 12.60 -0.20 -3.97
C ARG A 73 11.47 -0.96 -3.26
N ASP A 74 10.29 -0.37 -3.22
CA ASP A 74 9.14 -0.95 -2.54
C ASP A 74 8.62 -2.22 -3.25
N THR A 75 8.74 -2.30 -4.58
CA THR A 75 8.41 -3.51 -5.35
C THR A 75 9.40 -4.63 -5.07
N VAL A 76 10.70 -4.35 -5.00
CA VAL A 76 11.71 -5.35 -4.64
C VAL A 76 11.49 -5.88 -3.23
N HIS A 77 11.25 -5.01 -2.25
CA HIS A 77 10.93 -5.44 -0.89
C HIS A 77 9.64 -6.26 -0.82
N TRP A 78 8.61 -5.89 -1.60
CA TRP A 78 7.38 -6.65 -1.68
C TRP A 78 7.60 -8.06 -2.24
N LYS A 79 8.36 -8.21 -3.33
CA LYS A 79 8.69 -9.52 -3.94
C LYS A 79 9.48 -10.40 -2.97
N GLU A 80 10.46 -9.84 -2.27
CA GLU A 80 11.25 -10.58 -1.27
C GLU A 80 10.39 -10.99 -0.06
N LYS A 81 9.50 -10.11 0.40
CA LYS A 81 8.54 -10.45 1.46
C LYS A 81 7.65 -11.60 0.99
N GLU A 82 7.06 -11.51 -0.18
CA GLU A 82 6.21 -12.56 -0.74
C GLU A 82 6.94 -13.91 -0.79
N ARG A 83 8.18 -13.94 -1.29
CA ARG A 83 9.03 -15.15 -1.31
C ARG A 83 9.16 -15.78 0.08
N ARG A 84 9.49 -14.99 1.10
CA ARG A 84 9.62 -15.47 2.49
C ARG A 84 8.31 -16.03 3.04
N TYR A 85 7.18 -15.39 2.75
CA TYR A 85 5.87 -15.90 3.17
C TYR A 85 5.52 -17.22 2.47
N GLN A 86 5.84 -17.35 1.18
CA GLN A 86 5.66 -18.59 0.43
C GLN A 86 6.55 -19.72 0.96
N GLU A 87 7.82 -19.45 1.28
CA GLU A 87 8.73 -20.43 1.88
C GLU A 87 8.27 -20.86 3.27
N ALA A 88 7.86 -19.93 4.12
CA ALA A 88 7.30 -20.24 5.44
C ALA A 88 5.97 -21.02 5.35
N ALA A 89 5.15 -20.79 4.31
CA ALA A 89 3.95 -21.58 4.06
C ALA A 89 4.31 -23.01 3.60
N ARG A 90 5.27 -23.17 2.68
CA ARG A 90 5.75 -24.48 2.23
C ARG A 90 6.36 -25.30 3.36
N ASN A 91 7.19 -24.70 4.20
CA ASN A 91 7.79 -25.38 5.35
C ASN A 91 6.73 -25.82 6.39
N ARG A 92 5.66 -25.04 6.57
CA ARG A 92 4.51 -25.44 7.40
C ARG A 92 3.74 -26.61 6.80
N MET A 93 3.57 -26.66 5.48
CA MET A 93 2.92 -27.79 4.81
C MET A 93 3.79 -29.06 4.85
N ALA A 94 5.11 -28.94 4.67
CA ALA A 94 6.04 -30.06 4.75
C ALA A 94 6.15 -30.63 6.20
N ALA A 95 6.21 -29.76 7.21
CA ALA A 95 6.17 -30.20 8.61
C ALA A 95 4.83 -30.86 9.00
N GLN A 96 3.74 -30.58 8.27
CA GLN A 96 2.45 -31.26 8.42
C GLN A 96 2.40 -32.61 7.68
N SER A 97 3.16 -32.80 6.61
CA SER A 97 3.22 -34.08 5.89
C SER A 97 4.12 -35.11 6.56
N ASP A 98 5.18 -34.65 7.24
CA ASP A 98 6.19 -35.52 7.86
C ASP A 98 5.85 -35.89 9.32
N GLY A 99 4.78 -35.31 9.89
CA GLY A 99 4.35 -35.53 11.27
C GLY A 99 3.12 -36.44 11.40
N GLN A 100 3.34 -37.73 11.63
CA GLN A 100 2.33 -38.66 12.11
C GLN A 100 1.78 -38.21 13.49
N GLY A 101 0.46 -38.03 13.62
CA GLY A 101 -0.24 -38.09 14.92
C GLY A 101 -0.82 -36.78 15.48
N THR A 102 -2.15 -36.68 15.40
CA THR A 102 -3.06 -36.02 16.36
C THR A 102 -2.76 -34.57 16.76
N ARG A 103 -3.37 -33.61 16.07
CA ARG A 103 -3.87 -32.40 16.73
C ARG A 103 -5.13 -31.91 16.02
N ARG A 104 -6.17 -31.76 16.83
CA ARG A 104 -7.55 -31.33 16.55
C ARG A 104 -7.66 -30.43 15.30
N ARG A 105 -8.43 -30.90 14.32
CA ARG A 105 -8.78 -30.20 13.08
C ARG A 105 -9.59 -28.94 13.42
N GLU A 106 -8.93 -27.83 13.72
CA GLU A 106 -9.56 -26.50 13.65
C GLU A 106 -9.64 -26.12 12.17
N LYS A 107 -10.86 -25.81 11.71
CA LYS A 107 -11.15 -25.45 10.31
C LYS A 107 -10.26 -24.26 9.90
N PRO A 108 -9.71 -24.23 8.68
CA PRO A 108 -8.98 -23.07 8.19
C PRO A 108 -9.92 -21.86 8.20
N PRO A 109 -9.46 -20.67 8.62
CA PRO A 109 -10.30 -19.47 8.59
C PRO A 109 -10.70 -19.18 7.14
N GLU A 110 -12.01 -19.05 6.92
CA GLU A 110 -12.57 -18.68 5.63
C GLU A 110 -11.92 -17.39 5.12
N LYS A 111 -11.70 -17.33 3.80
CA LYS A 111 -11.04 -16.25 3.07
C LYS A 111 -11.70 -14.86 3.19
N ASN A 112 -12.75 -14.75 4.01
CA ASN A 112 -13.54 -13.55 4.27
C ASN A 112 -13.64 -13.23 5.77
N ASP A 113 -12.70 -13.71 6.60
CA ASP A 113 -12.67 -13.34 8.00
C ASP A 113 -12.09 -11.92 8.16
N ASN A 114 -12.98 -10.93 8.11
CA ASN A 114 -12.71 -9.52 8.43
C ASN A 114 -12.35 -9.31 9.91
N SER A 115 -11.80 -10.32 10.59
CA SER A 115 -11.35 -10.23 11.98
C SER A 115 -10.29 -9.14 12.16
N TRP A 116 -9.50 -8.85 11.11
CA TRP A 116 -8.56 -7.74 11.08
C TRP A 116 -9.25 -6.37 11.16
N MET A 117 -10.47 -6.22 10.63
CA MET A 117 -11.25 -4.98 10.72
C MET A 117 -11.84 -4.75 12.11
N ARG A 118 -11.96 -5.78 12.96
CA ARG A 118 -12.50 -5.62 14.33
C ARG A 118 -11.68 -4.65 15.16
N LYS A 119 -10.36 -4.58 14.93
CA LYS A 119 -9.49 -3.60 15.59
C LYS A 119 -9.91 -2.17 15.23
N TYR A 120 -10.07 -1.88 13.95
CA TYR A 120 -10.46 -0.55 13.46
C TYR A 120 -11.91 -0.17 13.84
N VAL A 121 -12.83 -1.13 13.84
CA VAL A 121 -14.21 -0.90 14.30
C VAL A 121 -14.26 -0.60 15.81
N MET A 122 -13.39 -1.24 16.61
CA MET A 122 -13.29 -0.92 18.03
C MET A 122 -12.64 0.43 18.30
N ASP A 123 -11.59 0.79 17.54
CA ASP A 123 -10.93 2.10 17.66
C ASP A 123 -11.92 3.22 17.30
N LEU A 124 -12.66 3.10 16.19
CA LEU A 124 -13.73 4.04 15.81
C LEU A 124 -14.83 4.17 16.87
N ARG A 125 -15.22 3.06 17.50
CA ARG A 125 -16.25 3.07 18.55
C ARG A 125 -15.74 3.74 19.83
N ASN A 126 -14.46 3.57 20.16
CA ASN A 126 -13.82 4.23 21.30
C ASN A 126 -13.62 5.73 21.06
N ASP A 127 -13.33 6.14 19.82
CA ASP A 127 -13.18 7.54 19.45
C ASP A 127 -14.54 8.26 19.46
N ALA A 128 -15.60 7.62 18.95
CA ALA A 128 -16.98 8.15 19.04
C ALA A 128 -17.49 8.23 20.49
N ALA A 129 -17.06 7.32 21.38
CA ALA A 129 -17.40 7.39 22.81
C ALA A 129 -16.65 8.51 23.55
N ARG A 130 -15.46 8.91 23.06
CA ARG A 130 -14.73 10.08 23.56
C ARG A 130 -15.36 11.39 23.11
N GLU A 131 -15.89 11.43 21.88
CA GLU A 131 -16.53 12.62 21.31
C GLU A 131 -17.94 12.86 21.88
N ASN A 132 -18.69 11.80 22.22
CA ASN A 132 -20.00 11.91 22.87
C ASN A 132 -19.93 12.08 24.41
N GLY A 133 -18.73 12.24 24.98
CA GLY A 133 -18.49 12.37 26.41
C GLY A 133 -18.40 13.81 26.93
N ASP A 134 -18.44 14.83 26.06
CA ASP A 134 -18.23 16.24 26.43
C ASP A 134 -19.40 17.15 26.02
N GLY A 135 -20.60 16.78 26.48
CA GLY A 135 -21.84 17.52 26.23
C GLY A 135 -22.86 17.37 27.35
N GLY A 136 -22.45 17.68 28.59
CA GLY A 136 -23.38 17.83 29.72
C GLY A 136 -24.12 19.18 29.64
N PRO A 137 -25.41 19.26 30.01
CA PRO A 137 -26.27 20.40 29.71
C PRO A 137 -25.89 21.67 30.48
N GLU A 138 -25.97 22.81 29.78
CA GLU A 138 -25.91 24.16 30.34
C GLU A 138 -26.80 24.32 31.59
N ALA A 139 -26.17 24.66 32.71
CA ALA A 139 -26.86 25.26 33.85
C ALA A 139 -26.46 26.73 33.93
N TRP A 140 -27.34 27.61 33.47
CA TRP A 140 -27.27 29.05 33.67
C TRP A 140 -27.46 29.38 35.16
N PRO A 141 -26.60 30.20 35.80
CA PRO A 141 -26.96 30.85 37.04
C PRO A 141 -27.52 32.24 36.73
N GLY A 142 -28.81 32.43 36.98
CA GLY A 142 -29.38 33.74 37.25
C GLY A 142 -29.19 34.07 38.73
N ILE A 143 -28.41 35.12 39.01
CA ILE A 143 -28.59 36.24 39.97
C ILE A 143 -27.25 36.99 40.01
#